data_AF-A0A6A6YL02-F1
#
_entry.id   AF-A0A6A6YL02-F1
#
_cell.length_a   1.000
_cell.length_b   1.000
_cell.length_c   1.000
_cell.angle_alpha   90.00
_cell.angle_beta   90.00
_cell.angle_gamma   90.00
#
_symmetry.space_group_name_H-M   'P 1'
#
loop_
_entity.id
_entity.type
_entity.pdbx_description
1 polymer ?
#
loop_
_entity_poly.entity_id
_entity_poly.type
_entity_poly.pdbx_seq_one_letter_code
_entity_poly.pdbx_strand_id
1 'polypeptide(L)'
;LPFLNNISVKGLKTIYRNKELILKIWCYIIEYIRNLNTILADLKQAGCIISSIKFFFSISKVVIIGYKYNSAGRHPNKDKVEKIIG
;
A
#
# COMPACT_ATOMS: atom_id res chain seq x y z
N LEU A 1 8.85 1.41 -19.02
CA LEU A 1 8.70 2.52 -18.04
C LEU A 1 9.52 2.22 -16.79
N PRO A 2 10.81 2.59 -16.74
CA PRO A 2 11.76 2.06 -15.75
C PRO A 2 11.65 2.68 -14.35
N PHE A 3 10.63 3.50 -14.10
CA PHE A 3 10.54 4.32 -12.88
C PHE A 3 9.41 3.92 -11.92
N LEU A 4 8.59 2.92 -12.28
CA LEU A 4 7.41 2.54 -11.50
C LEU A 4 7.54 1.13 -10.90
N ASN A 5 8.55 0.93 -10.04
CA ASN A 5 8.77 -0.35 -9.35
C ASN A 5 7.93 -0.53 -8.08
N ASN A 6 7.27 0.52 -7.61
CA ASN A 6 6.46 0.49 -6.39
C ASN A 6 5.01 0.79 -6.74
N ILE A 7 4.12 -0.19 -6.51
CA ILE A 7 2.67 -0.02 -6.61
C ILE A 7 2.14 0.07 -5.19
N SER A 8 1.48 1.19 -4.87
CA SER A 8 0.82 1.37 -3.58
C SER A 8 -0.68 1.22 -3.73
N VAL A 9 -1.29 0.32 -2.96
CA VAL A 9 -2.75 0.27 -2.83
C VAL A 9 -3.16 1.31 -1.79
N LYS A 10 -3.68 2.45 -2.26
CA LYS A 10 -4.17 3.50 -1.35
C LYS A 10 -5.36 2.94 -0.56
N GLY A 11 -5.42 3.27 0.73
CA GLY A 11 -6.51 2.90 1.61
C GLY A 11 -7.88 3.37 1.13
N LEU A 12 -8.89 2.89 1.85
CA LEU A 12 -10.32 3.03 1.60
C LEU A 12 -10.75 4.32 0.91
N LYS A 13 -11.47 4.17 -0.21
CA LYS A 13 -12.20 5.28 -0.81
C LYS A 13 -13.50 5.56 -0.07
N THR A 14 -14.06 4.55 0.59
CA THR A 14 -15.34 4.64 1.28
C THR A 14 -15.17 4.88 2.78
N ILE A 15 -15.86 5.89 3.32
CA ILE A 15 -15.95 6.09 4.77
C ILE A 15 -16.96 5.10 5.34
N TYR A 16 -16.47 3.96 5.84
CA TYR A 16 -17.35 2.92 6.36
C TYR A 16 -17.94 3.22 7.74
N ARG A 17 -17.58 4.31 8.44
CA ARG A 17 -18.04 4.66 9.81
C ARG A 17 -18.13 3.44 10.74
N ASN A 18 -17.15 2.53 10.68
CA ASN A 18 -17.19 1.31 11.47
C ASN A 18 -18.48 0.46 11.23
N LYS A 19 -18.92 0.35 9.97
CA LYS A 19 -19.94 -0.62 9.58
C LYS A 19 -19.31 -1.99 9.42
N GLU A 20 -19.78 -2.93 10.20
CA GLU A 20 -19.50 -4.36 10.02
C GLU A 20 -20.39 -4.94 8.92
N LEU A 21 -19.84 -5.86 8.14
CA LEU A 21 -20.61 -6.75 7.29
C LEU A 21 -20.81 -8.11 8.01
N ILE A 22 -21.51 -9.02 7.34
CA ILE A 22 -21.69 -10.43 7.73
C ILE A 22 -20.35 -11.02 8.20
N LEU A 23 -20.35 -11.66 9.38
CA LEU A 23 -19.20 -12.28 10.07
C LEU A 23 -18.21 -11.34 10.80
N LYS A 24 -18.64 -10.16 11.28
CA LYS A 24 -17.78 -9.21 12.03
C LYS A 24 -16.55 -8.74 11.24
N ILE A 25 -16.56 -8.91 9.93
CA ILE A 25 -15.52 -8.39 9.06
C ILE A 25 -15.91 -6.96 8.72
N TRP A 26 -15.05 -6.03 9.08
CA TRP A 26 -15.25 -4.63 8.75
C TRP A 26 -15.26 -4.45 7.23
N CYS A 27 -16.22 -3.68 6.71
CA CYS A 27 -16.34 -3.41 5.27
C CYS A 27 -15.03 -2.89 4.65
N TYR A 28 -14.21 -2.21 5.45
CA TYR A 28 -12.93 -1.73 5.00
C TYR A 28 -11.91 -2.83 4.66
N ILE A 29 -11.93 -3.93 5.41
CA ILE A 29 -11.04 -5.07 5.16
C ILE A 29 -11.40 -5.69 3.80
N ILE A 30 -12.71 -5.79 3.51
CA ILE A 30 -13.22 -6.34 2.25
C ILE A 30 -12.84 -5.44 1.06
N GLU A 31 -13.02 -4.12 1.17
CA GLU A 31 -12.62 -3.19 0.11
C GLU A 31 -11.11 -3.30 -0.16
N TYR A 32 -10.30 -3.38 0.90
CA TYR A 32 -8.84 -3.55 0.77
C TYR A 32 -8.46 -4.85 0.06
N ILE A 33 -9.05 -5.99 0.45
CA ILE A 33 -8.79 -7.29 -0.19
C ILE A 33 -9.22 -7.26 -1.66
N ARG A 34 -10.39 -6.67 -1.97
CA ARG A 34 -10.86 -6.53 -3.36
C ARG A 34 -9.89 -5.71 -4.21
N ASN A 35 -9.47 -4.55 -3.71
CA ASN A 35 -8.53 -3.68 -4.42
C ASN A 35 -7.19 -4.39 -4.64
N LEU A 36 -6.71 -5.14 -3.65
CA LEU A 36 -5.47 -5.92 -3.77
C LEU A 36 -5.60 -7.02 -4.82
N ASN A 37 -6.71 -7.77 -4.81
CA ASN A 37 -6.95 -8.84 -5.78
C ASN A 37 -7.00 -8.32 -7.22
N THR A 38 -7.64 -7.18 -7.47
CA THR A 38 -7.66 -6.55 -8.81
C THR A 38 -6.24 -6.23 -9.28
N ILE A 39 -5.44 -5.57 -8.44
CA ILE A 39 -4.07 -5.20 -8.80
C ILE A 39 -3.19 -6.44 -9.05
N LEU A 40 -3.33 -7.49 -8.24
CA LEU A 40 -2.60 -8.75 -8.47
C LEU A 40 -3.02 -9.44 -9.76
N ALA A 41 -4.31 -9.40 -10.12
CA ALA A 41 -4.80 -9.95 -11.38
C ALA A 41 -4.23 -9.20 -12.58
N ASP A 42 -4.24 -7.86 -12.55
CA ASP A 42 -3.70 -7.02 -13.61
C ASP A 42 -2.18 -7.24 -13.78
N LEU A 43 -1.43 -7.31 -12.67
CA LEU A 43 0.01 -7.60 -12.70
C LEU A 43 0.31 -8.98 -13.28
N LYS A 44 -0.48 -10.00 -12.91
CA LYS A 44 -0.35 -11.34 -13.46
C LYS A 44 -0.64 -11.35 -14.97
N GLN A 45 -1.68 -10.66 -15.41
CA GLN A 45 -2.01 -10.52 -16.83
C GLN A 45 -0.90 -9.82 -17.62
N ALA A 46 -0.25 -8.83 -17.02
CA ALA A 46 0.90 -8.13 -17.60
C ALA A 46 2.21 -8.94 -17.55
N GLY A 47 2.21 -10.18 -17.05
CA GLY A 47 3.42 -11.01 -16.94
C GLY A 47 4.44 -10.51 -15.90
N CYS A 48 4.00 -9.67 -14.96
CA CYS A 48 4.88 -9.12 -13.94
C CYS A 48 5.15 -10.14 -12.82
N ILE A 49 6.37 -10.12 -12.28
CA ILE A 49 6.77 -10.95 -11.13
C ILE A 49 6.90 -10.05 -9.91
N ILE A 50 6.23 -10.44 -8.82
CA ILE A 50 6.26 -9.73 -7.55
C ILE A 50 7.35 -10.34 -6.67
N SER A 51 8.22 -9.50 -6.13
CA SER A 51 9.21 -9.95 -5.14
C SER A 51 8.51 -10.21 -3.80
N SER A 52 8.52 -11.47 -3.35
CA SER A 52 7.97 -11.86 -2.03
C SER A 52 8.66 -11.14 -0.86
N ILE A 53 9.95 -10.82 -0.99
CA ILE A 53 10.74 -10.15 0.05
C ILE A 53 10.39 -8.66 0.15
N LYS A 54 9.99 -8.03 -0.95
CA LYS A 54 9.66 -6.59 -1.01
C LYS A 54 8.17 -6.31 -0.99
N PHE A 55 7.35 -7.36 -0.93
CA PHE A 55 5.90 -7.25 -0.84
C PHE A 55 5.48 -7.09 0.62
N PHE A 56 4.83 -5.99 0.92
CA PHE A 56 4.31 -5.72 2.26
C PHE A 56 2.79 -5.71 2.25
N PHE A 57 2.18 -6.45 3.16
CA PHE A 57 0.73 -6.55 3.32
C PHE A 57 0.30 -6.05 4.69
N SER A 58 -0.74 -5.21 4.73
CA SER A 58 -1.38 -4.77 5.98
C SER A 58 -0.40 -4.17 7.02
N ILE A 59 0.63 -3.46 6.55
CA ILE A 59 1.61 -2.83 7.43
C ILE A 59 1.18 -1.42 7.87
N SER A 60 1.38 -1.12 9.15
CA SER A 60 1.09 0.19 9.75
C SER A 60 2.08 1.30 9.37
N LYS A 61 3.23 0.92 8.79
CA LYS A 61 4.28 1.84 8.35
C LYS A 61 5.01 1.32 7.12
N VAL A 62 5.08 2.11 6.05
CA VAL A 62 5.77 1.76 4.80
C VAL A 62 6.61 2.93 4.28
N VAL A 63 7.71 2.64 3.58
CA VAL A 63 8.48 3.64 2.83
C VAL A 63 8.17 3.51 1.34
N ILE A 64 7.60 4.55 0.74
CA ILE A 64 7.28 4.59 -0.70
C ILE A 64 7.96 5.82 -1.30
N ILE A 65 8.86 5.61 -2.28
CA ILE A 65 9.56 6.67 -3.03
C ILE A 65 10.19 7.72 -2.08
N GLY A 66 10.88 7.24 -1.04
CA GLY A 66 11.57 8.11 -0.09
C GLY A 66 10.68 8.83 0.95
N TYR A 67 9.39 8.53 0.99
CA TYR A 67 8.49 9.02 2.04
C TYR A 67 8.07 7.87 2.96
N LYS A 68 8.09 8.13 4.27
CA LYS A 68 7.50 7.27 5.29
C LYS A 68 6.00 7.59 5.39
N TYR A 69 5.18 6.55 5.36
CA TYR A 69 3.73 6.62 5.57
C TYR A 69 3.42 5.85 6.85
N ASN A 70 2.71 6.48 7.79
CA ASN A 70 2.24 5.87 9.03
C ASN A 70 0.95 6.55 9.51
N SER A 71 0.48 6.22 10.71
CA SER A 71 -0.71 6.84 11.33
C SER A 71 -0.62 8.36 11.48
N ALA A 72 0.58 8.93 11.54
CA ALA A 72 0.81 10.38 11.60
C ALA A 72 0.81 11.06 10.21
N GLY A 73 0.56 10.30 9.14
CA GLY A 73 0.52 10.80 7.77
C GLY A 73 1.79 10.51 6.97
N ARG A 74 2.13 11.41 6.04
CA ARG A 74 3.25 11.28 5.11
C ARG A 74 4.37 12.24 5.50
N HIS A 75 5.58 11.73 5.67
CA HIS A 75 6.77 12.54 5.96
C HIS A 75 8.00 12.05 5.19
N PRO A 76 8.98 12.93 4.90
CA PRO A 76 10.22 12.53 4.26
C PRO A 76 10.97 11.47 5.06
N ASN A 77 11.57 10.49 4.39
CA ASN A 77 12.46 9.55 5.07
C ASN A 77 13.77 10.26 5.45
N LYS A 78 14.09 10.30 6.75
CA LYS A 78 15.34 10.88 7.29
C LYS A 78 16.59 10.42 6.54
N ASP A 79 16.78 9.12 6.32
CA ASP A 79 17.96 8.59 5.62
C ASP A 79 18.05 9.05 4.14
N LYS A 80 16.93 9.48 3.54
CA LYS A 80 16.92 10.08 2.20
C LYS A 80 17.19 11.58 2.24
N VAL A 81 16.76 12.25 3.30
CA VAL A 81 17.02 13.66 3.56
C VAL A 81 18.50 13.87 3.89
N GLU A 82 19.08 13.04 4.76
CA GLU A 82 20.50 13.10 5.14
C GLU A 82 21.42 12.97 3.92
N LYS A 83 21.09 12.10 2.96
CA LYS A 83 21.83 11.99 1.68
C LYS A 83 21.87 13.27 0.84
N ILE A 84 20.94 14.21 1.06
CA ILE A 84 20.92 15.50 0.37
C ILE A 84 21.77 16.53 1.13
N ILE A 85 21.81 16.42 2.46
CA ILE A 85 22.40 17.42 3.35
C ILE A 85 23.90 17.14 3.59
N GLY A 86 24.35 15.89 3.47
CA GLY A 86 25.73 15.47 3.71
C GLY A 86 25.86 14.72 5.02
#